data_AF-A0A6J8CKN6-F1
#
_entry.id   AF-A0A6J8CKN6-F1
#
_cell.length_a   1.000
_cell.length_b   1.000
_cell.length_c   1.000
_cell.angle_alpha   90.00
_cell.angle_beta   90.00
_cell.angle_gamma   90.00
#
_symmetry.space_group_name_H-M   'P 1'
#
loop_
_entity.id
_entity.type
_entity.pdbx_description
1 polymer ?
#
loop_
_entity_poly.entity_id
_entity_poly.type
_entity_poly.pdbx_seq_one_letter_code
_entity_poly.pdbx_strand_id
1 'polypeptide(L)'
;MAQEEKSPLLAETDGDDYNYPNPRKRVWHVPPELKGVVNVNGTINTSSSSSSLACDFDFVVCVFVVTFDTRSGNMIEWCQPEEFELDGVEFKAMVSGSHTLLKDFVYFRKENLYGLACFENMHVESEIERGARMKSVGILSTSYTNLYRHMQFLETQVRHQLETPGKYSNLEVFYQDKKGTLNSTTSIPQQITPNSSSSTPSQEILPEMKITHPAGCFSQFMKFFGEKVFILWKFALLQQRILFFSPPPIGVVCYRVYCACCLGNHDIGGLGHEMKPHFYVNVADIETLESEVSYIACTTEKIFEVKTSLYDIYVDNQVIRPCSPMLRDLMKVSVADKDKFAKLNNQRSALQYNYEDQGIDEEELFTTFFTEQNNRIFQTLLEASCSQDRQLTSEHMKNMGLDPYGDRTFLMELVEHYGIDVMLMVDNPCCPK
;
A
#
# COMPACT_ATOMS: atom_id res chain seq x y z
N MET A 1 -29.17 34.47 -42.36
CA MET A 1 -27.98 34.31 -43.24
C MET A 1 -26.94 33.61 -42.39
N ALA A 2 -26.94 32.28 -42.30
CA ALA A 2 -26.59 31.26 -43.31
C ALA A 2 -25.13 30.80 -43.10
N GLN A 3 -24.98 29.47 -43.12
CA GLN A 3 -23.82 28.64 -42.81
C GLN A 3 -22.58 28.96 -43.67
N GLU A 4 -21.40 28.57 -43.19
CA GLU A 4 -20.34 28.07 -44.07
C GLU A 4 -19.70 26.79 -43.47
N GLU A 5 -20.10 25.65 -44.02
CA GLU A 5 -19.30 24.43 -44.11
C GLU A 5 -18.15 24.63 -45.11
N LYS A 6 -16.99 24.04 -44.84
CA LYS A 6 -16.05 23.60 -45.88
C LYS A 6 -15.36 22.30 -45.46
N SER A 7 -15.84 21.18 -46.00
CA SER A 7 -15.01 20.03 -46.41
C SER A 7 -14.12 20.49 -47.59
N PRO A 8 -12.96 19.87 -47.88
CA PRO A 8 -12.85 18.59 -48.63
C PRO A 8 -11.67 17.69 -48.13
N LEU A 9 -11.24 16.53 -48.65
CA LEU A 9 -11.40 15.79 -49.92
C LEU A 9 -10.91 14.34 -49.66
N LEU A 10 -11.66 13.36 -50.16
CA LEU A 10 -11.21 11.98 -50.38
C LEU A 10 -10.31 11.95 -51.63
N ALA A 11 -9.23 11.17 -51.56
CA ALA A 11 -8.50 10.70 -52.74
C ALA A 11 -8.49 9.17 -52.70
N GLU A 12 -9.21 8.57 -53.65
CA GLU A 12 -9.14 7.16 -53.99
C GLU A 12 -7.88 6.90 -54.83
N THR A 13 -7.16 5.83 -54.52
CA THR A 13 -6.27 5.15 -55.47
C THR A 13 -6.43 3.65 -55.29
N ASP A 14 -6.69 3.00 -56.43
CA ASP A 14 -6.94 1.58 -56.64
C ASP A 14 -5.82 0.63 -56.16
N GLY A 15 -6.28 -0.56 -55.74
CA GLY A 15 -5.74 -1.86 -56.15
C GLY A 15 -4.39 -2.31 -55.61
N ASP A 16 -4.39 -3.31 -54.73
CA ASP A 16 -3.59 -4.53 -54.96
C ASP A 16 -4.03 -5.69 -54.05
N ASP A 17 -4.12 -6.85 -54.68
CA ASP A 17 -4.67 -8.13 -54.23
C ASP A 17 -3.58 -8.97 -53.55
N TYR A 18 -3.65 -9.21 -52.23
CA TYR A 18 -2.81 -10.22 -51.55
C TYR A 18 -3.50 -10.88 -50.33
N ASN A 19 -4.19 -11.98 -50.61
CA ASN A 19 -4.14 -13.29 -49.95
C ASN A 19 -3.80 -13.35 -48.43
N TYR A 20 -4.81 -13.57 -47.59
CA TYR A 20 -4.68 -13.89 -46.15
C TYR A 20 -4.31 -15.36 -45.90
N PRO A 21 -3.24 -15.68 -45.15
CA PRO A 21 -3.09 -16.97 -44.50
C PRO A 21 -3.60 -16.93 -43.05
N ASN A 22 -4.55 -17.83 -42.80
CA ASN A 22 -5.18 -18.15 -41.53
C ASN A 22 -4.14 -18.56 -40.44
N PRO A 23 -4.05 -17.92 -39.26
CA PRO A 23 -3.11 -18.32 -38.22
C PRO A 23 -3.62 -19.53 -37.45
N ARG A 24 -2.97 -20.68 -37.70
CA ARG A 24 -3.13 -21.93 -36.93
C ARG A 24 -2.81 -21.71 -35.45
N LYS A 25 -3.77 -22.08 -34.59
CA LYS A 25 -3.62 -22.28 -33.15
C LYS A 25 -2.38 -23.14 -32.86
N ARG A 26 -1.41 -22.59 -32.12
CA ARG A 26 -0.33 -23.39 -31.52
C ARG A 26 -0.79 -23.89 -30.15
N VAL A 27 -1.04 -25.19 -30.08
CA VAL A 27 -1.26 -25.94 -28.85
C VAL A 27 0.11 -26.25 -28.25
N TRP A 28 0.35 -25.82 -27.01
CA TRP A 28 1.54 -26.20 -26.26
C TRP A 28 1.33 -27.60 -25.67
N HIS A 29 2.15 -28.57 -26.10
CA HIS A 29 2.20 -29.90 -25.54
C HIS A 29 3.17 -29.94 -24.35
N VAL A 30 2.67 -30.35 -23.18
CA VAL A 30 3.46 -30.68 -21.98
C VAL A 30 3.91 -32.15 -22.08
N PRO A 31 5.20 -32.50 -21.86
CA PRO A 31 5.65 -33.89 -21.84
C PRO A 31 5.25 -34.62 -20.54
N PRO A 32 4.97 -35.94 -20.58
CA PRO A 32 4.53 -36.71 -19.41
C PRO A 32 5.68 -37.28 -18.57
N GLU A 33 5.40 -37.32 -17.26
CA GLU A 33 5.94 -38.12 -16.15
C GLU A 33 7.17 -39.04 -16.34
N LEU A 34 8.12 -38.91 -15.42
CA LEU A 34 9.03 -39.98 -15.01
C LEU A 34 8.76 -40.33 -13.54
N LYS A 35 8.13 -41.50 -13.33
CA LYS A 35 7.97 -42.15 -12.02
C LYS A 35 9.27 -42.83 -11.62
N GLY A 36 9.69 -42.64 -10.37
CA GLY A 36 10.75 -43.39 -9.71
C GLY A 36 10.52 -43.43 -8.21
N VAL A 37 10.05 -44.58 -7.72
CA VAL A 37 9.75 -44.89 -6.32
C VAL A 37 11.03 -45.29 -5.60
N VAL A 38 11.35 -44.66 -4.47
CA VAL A 38 12.02 -45.31 -3.33
C VAL A 38 11.42 -44.77 -2.04
N ASN A 39 10.95 -45.68 -1.20
CA ASN A 39 10.28 -45.45 0.07
C ASN A 39 11.16 -46.03 1.18
N VAL A 40 11.64 -45.22 2.14
CA VAL A 40 12.15 -45.70 3.44
C VAL A 40 11.81 -44.67 4.53
N ASN A 41 11.15 -45.18 5.58
CA ASN A 41 10.55 -44.49 6.72
C ASN A 41 11.45 -43.49 7.47
N GLY A 42 10.88 -42.33 7.79
CA GLY A 42 11.37 -41.39 8.80
C GLY A 42 10.26 -40.42 9.19
N THR A 43 9.67 -40.62 10.36
CA THR A 43 8.54 -39.88 10.93
C THR A 43 8.85 -38.40 11.08
N ILE A 44 8.10 -37.51 10.41
CA ILE A 44 8.05 -36.08 10.74
C ILE A 44 6.59 -35.72 10.98
N ASN A 45 6.27 -35.45 12.25
CA ASN A 45 5.00 -34.84 12.63
C ASN A 45 5.01 -33.38 12.16
N THR A 46 4.44 -33.12 10.98
CA THR A 46 4.07 -31.78 10.56
C THR A 46 2.73 -31.44 11.20
N SER A 47 2.76 -30.74 12.33
CA SER A 47 1.59 -30.02 12.84
C SER A 47 1.31 -28.85 11.89
N SER A 48 0.53 -29.11 10.85
CA SER A 48 -0.08 -28.07 10.04
C SER A 48 -1.13 -27.36 10.89
N SER A 49 -0.75 -26.23 11.45
CA SER A 49 -1.67 -25.23 11.99
C SER A 49 -2.59 -24.81 10.85
N SER A 50 -3.80 -25.39 10.83
CA SER A 50 -4.89 -25.01 9.96
C SER A 50 -5.29 -23.58 10.28
N SER A 51 -4.75 -22.62 9.52
CA SER A 51 -5.30 -21.27 9.45
C SER A 51 -6.71 -21.39 8.86
N SER A 52 -7.71 -21.23 9.73
CA SER A 52 -9.09 -21.03 9.33
C SER A 52 -9.17 -19.92 8.28
N LEU A 53 -9.82 -20.17 7.14
CA LEU A 53 -10.18 -19.16 6.16
C LEU A 53 -10.96 -18.03 6.86
N ALA A 54 -10.28 -16.95 7.21
CA ALA A 54 -10.93 -15.71 7.60
C ALA A 54 -11.41 -15.04 6.31
N CYS A 55 -12.71 -15.13 6.06
CA CYS A 55 -13.36 -14.10 5.25
C CYS A 55 -13.12 -12.79 6.01
N ASP A 56 -12.35 -11.85 5.45
CA ASP A 56 -12.05 -10.57 6.12
C ASP A 56 -13.35 -9.81 6.36
N PHE A 57 -13.89 -9.94 7.56
CA PHE A 57 -15.07 -9.20 7.98
C PHE A 57 -14.69 -7.75 8.27
N ASP A 58 -15.52 -6.82 7.77
CA ASP A 58 -15.38 -5.37 7.98
C ASP A 58 -15.80 -5.00 9.41
N PHE A 59 -15.02 -5.45 10.39
CA PHE A 59 -15.31 -5.26 11.80
C PHE A 59 -14.99 -3.83 12.25
N VAL A 60 -16.06 -3.04 12.37
CA VAL A 60 -15.98 -1.71 12.96
C VAL A 60 -15.95 -1.85 14.49
N VAL A 61 -14.91 -1.32 15.11
CA VAL A 61 -14.71 -1.34 16.56
C VAL A 61 -15.31 -0.10 17.22
N CYS A 62 -15.23 1.03 16.54
CA CYS A 62 -15.77 2.31 17.03
C CYS A 62 -16.21 3.18 15.86
N VAL A 63 -17.25 3.99 16.08
CA VAL A 63 -17.66 5.09 15.21
C VAL A 63 -17.63 6.36 16.04
N PHE A 64 -17.13 7.47 15.48
CA PHE A 64 -16.97 8.71 16.22
C PHE A 64 -17.25 9.94 15.37
N VAL A 65 -17.56 11.05 16.04
CA VAL A 65 -17.74 12.39 15.48
C VAL A 65 -16.81 13.34 16.24
N VAL A 66 -15.99 14.06 15.49
CA VAL A 66 -15.11 15.11 15.99
C VAL A 66 -15.66 16.45 15.52
N THR A 67 -15.67 17.43 16.41
CA THR A 67 -16.06 18.81 16.11
C THR A 67 -14.95 19.77 16.51
N PHE A 68 -14.92 20.92 15.86
CA PHE A 68 -14.05 22.02 16.25
C PHE A 68 -14.81 22.99 17.16
N ASP A 69 -14.38 23.13 18.41
CA ASP A 69 -14.84 24.15 19.34
C ASP A 69 -13.88 25.35 19.33
N THR A 70 -14.43 26.57 19.28
CA THR A 70 -13.61 27.78 19.16
C THR A 70 -12.78 28.11 20.40
N ARG A 71 -13.07 27.47 21.54
CA ARG A 71 -12.36 27.66 22.82
C ARG A 71 -11.46 26.48 23.16
N SER A 72 -11.94 25.26 22.97
CA SER A 72 -11.25 24.02 23.35
C SER A 72 -10.46 23.38 22.20
N GLY A 73 -10.66 23.81 20.95
CA GLY A 73 -10.05 23.21 19.77
C GLY A 73 -10.81 21.96 19.31
N ASN A 74 -10.08 20.99 18.75
CA ASN A 74 -10.68 19.72 18.30
C ASN A 74 -11.15 18.91 19.52
N MET A 75 -12.35 18.35 19.45
CA MET A 75 -12.90 17.50 20.51
C MET A 75 -13.78 16.38 19.95
N ILE A 76 -13.80 15.24 20.63
CA ILE A 76 -14.77 14.18 20.37
C ILE A 76 -16.15 14.67 20.83
N GLU A 77 -17.07 14.83 19.88
CA GLU A 77 -18.45 15.25 20.14
C GLU A 77 -19.32 14.05 20.54
N TRP A 78 -19.08 12.90 19.91
CA TRP A 78 -19.85 11.68 20.09
C TRP A 78 -19.03 10.47 19.66
N CYS A 79 -19.26 9.33 20.30
CA CYS A 79 -18.75 8.05 19.83
C CYS A 79 -19.64 6.88 20.26
N GLN A 80 -19.48 5.76 19.55
CA GLN A 80 -20.09 4.47 19.87
C GLN A 80 -19.02 3.37 19.71
N PRO A 81 -18.79 2.51 20.71
CA PRO A 81 -19.42 2.52 22.04
C PRO A 81 -18.99 3.74 22.88
N GLU A 82 -19.88 4.24 23.75
CA GLU A 82 -19.66 5.48 24.53
C GLU A 82 -18.44 5.42 25.46
N GLU A 83 -18.05 4.23 25.90
CA GLU A 83 -16.90 4.00 26.79
C GLU A 83 -15.59 3.76 26.04
N PHE A 84 -15.57 3.91 24.71
CA PHE A 84 -14.36 3.66 23.93
C PHE A 84 -13.32 4.77 24.12
N GLU A 85 -12.08 4.38 24.42
CA GLU A 85 -10.98 5.33 24.62
C GLU A 85 -10.50 5.90 23.28
N LEU A 86 -10.77 7.20 23.06
CA LEU A 86 -10.48 7.93 21.83
C LEU A 86 -9.43 9.03 22.01
N ASP A 87 -8.68 9.01 23.10
CA ASP A 87 -7.64 10.00 23.37
C ASP A 87 -6.70 10.16 22.17
N GLY A 88 -6.56 11.39 21.68
CA GLY A 88 -5.71 11.75 20.55
C GLY A 88 -6.34 11.55 19.17
N VAL A 89 -7.49 10.88 19.06
CA VAL A 89 -8.18 10.65 17.78
C VAL A 89 -8.68 11.96 17.17
N GLU A 90 -9.07 12.93 17.98
CA GLU A 90 -9.50 14.26 17.56
C GLU A 90 -8.43 15.03 16.78
N PHE A 91 -7.14 14.79 17.08
CA PHE A 91 -6.00 15.40 16.39
C PHE A 91 -5.58 14.63 15.13
N LYS A 92 -6.01 13.38 14.99
CA LYS A 92 -5.79 12.57 13.78
C LYS A 92 -6.93 12.73 12.78
N ALA A 93 -8.17 12.80 13.25
CA ALA A 93 -9.37 12.91 12.42
C ALA A 93 -9.61 14.33 11.88
N MET A 94 -9.08 15.36 12.53
CA MET A 94 -9.07 16.74 12.05
C MET A 94 -7.63 17.26 11.98
N VAL A 95 -6.97 16.93 10.86
CA VAL A 95 -5.54 17.21 10.67
C VAL A 95 -5.19 18.69 10.71
N SER A 96 -3.95 19.01 11.11
CA SER A 96 -3.44 20.38 11.10
C SER A 96 -3.52 20.98 9.69
N GLY A 97 -4.17 22.15 9.58
CA GLY A 97 -4.43 22.86 8.31
C GLY A 97 -5.75 22.53 7.61
N SER A 98 -6.55 21.59 8.14
CA SER A 98 -7.84 21.17 7.56
C SER A 98 -8.83 22.32 7.35
N HIS A 99 -8.81 23.35 8.21
CA HIS A 99 -9.66 24.55 8.11
C HIS A 99 -9.53 25.32 6.78
N THR A 100 -8.44 25.11 6.02
CA THR A 100 -8.24 25.73 4.69
C THR A 100 -8.97 24.98 3.57
N LEU A 101 -9.48 23.79 3.85
CA LEU A 101 -10.17 22.92 2.90
C LEU A 101 -11.67 22.91 3.17
N LEU A 102 -12.43 22.62 2.12
CA LEU A 102 -13.87 22.32 2.23
C LEU A 102 -14.10 20.89 2.67
N LYS A 103 -13.31 19.95 2.16
CA LYS A 103 -13.41 18.52 2.50
C LYS A 103 -12.07 17.84 2.34
N ASP A 104 -11.84 16.81 3.15
CA ASP A 104 -10.70 15.90 3.04
C ASP A 104 -11.05 14.57 3.74
N PHE A 105 -10.22 13.56 3.58
CA PHE A 105 -10.28 12.33 4.36
C PHE A 105 -8.90 11.98 4.86
N VAL A 106 -8.83 11.14 5.90
CA VAL A 106 -7.56 10.75 6.51
C VAL A 106 -7.64 9.30 6.97
N TYR A 107 -6.58 8.55 6.67
CA TYR A 107 -6.32 7.26 7.29
C TYR A 107 -5.30 7.47 8.41
N PHE A 108 -5.44 6.76 9.51
CA PHE A 108 -4.49 6.84 10.62
C PHE A 108 -4.45 5.53 11.40
N ARG A 109 -3.43 5.35 12.22
CA ARG A 109 -3.33 4.24 13.16
C ARG A 109 -3.61 4.73 14.59
N LYS A 110 -4.35 3.93 15.36
CA LYS A 110 -4.47 4.06 16.82
C LYS A 110 -4.12 2.71 17.43
N GLU A 111 -2.94 2.60 18.03
CA GLU A 111 -2.41 1.34 18.57
C GLU A 111 -2.46 0.20 17.54
N ASN A 112 -3.32 -0.81 17.74
CA ASN A 112 -3.51 -1.94 16.84
C ASN A 112 -4.72 -1.79 15.91
N LEU A 113 -5.36 -0.62 15.89
CA LEU A 113 -6.52 -0.30 15.08
C LEU A 113 -6.17 0.69 13.97
N TYR A 114 -6.98 0.66 12.93
CA TYR A 114 -6.90 1.55 11.78
C TYR A 114 -8.14 2.42 11.70
N GLY A 115 -7.93 3.71 11.50
CA GLY A 115 -8.98 4.70 11.39
C GLY A 115 -9.14 5.24 9.99
N LEU A 116 -10.39 5.50 9.60
CA LEU A 116 -10.75 6.34 8.46
C LEU A 116 -11.67 7.44 8.97
N ALA A 117 -11.35 8.70 8.70
CA ALA A 117 -12.21 9.83 9.01
C ALA A 117 -12.39 10.74 7.79
N CYS A 118 -13.61 11.24 7.61
CA CYS A 118 -13.99 12.20 6.56
C CYS A 118 -14.31 13.54 7.21
N PHE A 119 -13.60 14.58 6.77
CA PHE A 119 -13.72 15.94 7.25
C PHE A 119 -14.50 16.80 6.25
N GLU A 120 -15.36 17.68 6.76
CA GLU A 120 -16.01 18.73 5.98
C GLU A 120 -16.10 20.03 6.79
N ASN A 121 -15.92 21.15 6.08
CA ASN A 121 -16.03 22.51 6.56
C ASN A 121 -17.20 23.22 5.86
N MET A 122 -18.15 23.72 6.64
CA MET A 122 -19.33 24.42 6.16
C MET A 122 -19.37 25.85 6.70
N HIS A 123 -19.55 26.81 5.81
CA HIS A 123 -19.78 28.21 6.20
C HIS A 123 -21.14 28.34 6.89
N VAL A 124 -21.17 29.06 8.02
CA VAL A 124 -22.39 29.28 8.82
C VAL A 124 -22.53 30.73 9.21
N GLU A 125 -23.75 31.27 9.19
CA GLU A 125 -24.04 32.63 9.66
C GLU A 125 -24.16 32.65 11.19
N SER A 126 -23.05 32.38 11.88
CA SER A 126 -22.99 32.27 13.35
C SER A 126 -21.74 32.96 13.90
N GLU A 127 -21.94 33.99 14.71
CA GLU A 127 -20.83 34.71 15.37
C GLU A 127 -20.11 33.83 16.40
N ILE A 128 -20.85 32.93 17.06
CA ILE A 128 -20.31 31.99 18.07
C ILE A 128 -19.36 30.99 17.41
N GLU A 129 -19.73 30.50 16.22
CA GLU A 129 -18.93 29.56 15.43
C GLU A 129 -17.94 30.29 14.49
N ARG A 130 -17.80 31.61 14.62
CA ARG A 130 -16.88 32.46 13.81
C ARG A 130 -17.03 32.24 12.30
N GLY A 131 -18.24 32.00 11.84
CA GLY A 131 -18.51 31.84 10.42
C GLY A 131 -18.24 30.46 9.83
N ALA A 132 -17.76 29.47 10.60
CA ALA A 132 -17.43 28.16 10.06
C ALA A 132 -17.74 27.03 11.06
N ARG A 133 -18.47 26.01 10.59
CA ARG A 133 -18.71 24.77 11.32
C ARG A 133 -17.91 23.66 10.66
N MET A 134 -17.06 23.02 11.44
CA MET A 134 -16.15 21.98 10.97
C MET A 134 -16.39 20.71 11.76
N LYS A 135 -16.57 19.60 11.05
CA LYS A 135 -16.74 18.27 11.65
C LYS A 135 -15.93 17.23 10.89
N SER A 136 -15.61 16.14 11.60
CA SER A 136 -15.04 14.94 11.01
C SER A 136 -15.78 13.72 11.56
N VAL A 137 -16.19 12.81 10.68
CA VAL A 137 -16.87 11.57 11.07
C VAL A 137 -15.97 10.41 10.66
N GLY A 138 -15.71 9.49 11.58
CA GLY A 138 -14.80 8.39 11.32
C GLY A 138 -15.14 7.10 12.03
N ILE A 139 -14.38 6.07 11.66
CA ILE A 139 -14.48 4.71 12.19
C ILE A 139 -13.11 4.20 12.58
N LEU A 140 -13.08 3.24 13.50
CA LEU A 140 -11.91 2.40 13.79
C LEU A 140 -12.23 0.95 13.44
N SER A 141 -11.27 0.24 12.86
CA SER A 141 -11.36 -1.17 12.45
C SER A 141 -10.07 -1.92 12.79
N THR A 142 -10.14 -3.25 12.88
CA THR A 142 -8.97 -4.11 13.04
C THR A 142 -8.16 -4.28 11.75
N SER A 143 -8.73 -3.93 10.60
CA SER A 143 -8.06 -3.97 9.30
C SER A 143 -8.20 -2.65 8.55
N TYR A 144 -7.12 -2.21 7.92
CA TYR A 144 -7.12 -1.06 7.02
C TYR A 144 -7.62 -1.39 5.61
N THR A 145 -7.58 -2.66 5.20
CA THR A 145 -7.81 -3.07 3.81
C THR A 145 -9.24 -2.78 3.33
N ASN A 146 -10.22 -2.74 4.23
CA ASN A 146 -11.62 -2.54 3.86
C ASN A 146 -12.21 -1.19 4.30
N LEU A 147 -11.43 -0.34 4.97
CA LEU A 147 -11.90 0.97 5.47
C LEU A 147 -12.51 1.83 4.34
N TYR A 148 -11.93 1.77 3.16
CA TYR A 148 -12.36 2.53 1.98
C TYR A 148 -13.84 2.31 1.63
N ARG A 149 -14.40 1.11 1.92
CA ARG A 149 -15.80 0.77 1.63
C ARG A 149 -16.79 1.65 2.38
N HIS A 150 -16.35 2.24 3.49
CA HIS A 150 -17.17 3.09 4.34
C HIS A 150 -17.04 4.58 3.99
N MET A 151 -16.11 4.97 3.11
CA MET A 151 -15.80 6.38 2.83
C MET A 151 -17.04 7.17 2.37
N GLN A 152 -17.79 6.67 1.39
CA GLN A 152 -19.00 7.35 0.88
C GLN A 152 -20.07 7.53 1.98
N PHE A 153 -20.21 6.54 2.86
CA PHE A 153 -21.12 6.65 4.00
C PHE A 153 -20.64 7.76 4.96
N LEU A 154 -19.36 7.77 5.32
CA LEU A 154 -18.79 8.77 6.23
C LEU A 154 -18.86 10.19 5.67
N GLU A 155 -18.60 10.39 4.37
CA GLU A 155 -18.81 11.68 3.69
C GLU A 155 -20.27 12.15 3.77
N THR A 156 -21.23 11.23 3.62
CA THR A 156 -22.65 11.56 3.76
C THR A 156 -23.00 11.90 5.21
N GLN A 157 -22.40 11.20 6.18
CA GLN A 157 -22.67 11.44 7.60
C GLN A 157 -22.03 12.73 8.10
N VAL A 158 -20.82 13.11 7.66
CA VAL A 158 -20.23 14.40 8.07
C VAL A 158 -21.07 15.57 7.58
N ARG A 159 -21.54 15.51 6.33
CA ARG A 159 -22.49 16.47 5.74
C ARG A 159 -23.77 16.57 6.60
N HIS A 160 -24.35 15.43 6.96
CA HIS A 160 -25.55 15.37 7.81
C HIS A 160 -25.31 15.97 9.20
N GLN A 161 -24.17 15.70 9.83
CA GLN A 161 -23.83 16.26 11.14
C GLN A 161 -23.58 17.76 11.12
N LEU A 162 -23.14 18.31 9.98
CA LEU A 162 -23.00 19.75 9.78
C LEU A 162 -24.37 20.43 9.65
N GLU A 163 -25.29 19.86 8.87
CA GLU A 163 -26.64 20.40 8.62
C GLU A 163 -27.59 20.22 9.82
N THR A 164 -27.52 19.07 10.49
CA THR A 164 -28.36 18.74 11.66
C THR A 164 -27.52 18.18 12.82
N PRO A 165 -26.80 19.04 13.56
CA PRO A 165 -25.96 18.61 14.68
C PRO A 165 -26.73 17.84 15.76
N GLY A 166 -26.06 16.87 16.41
CA GLY A 166 -26.60 16.12 17.54
C GLY A 166 -27.53 14.96 17.19
N LYS A 167 -27.66 14.60 15.91
CA LYS A 167 -28.50 13.48 15.45
C LYS A 167 -27.65 12.29 15.00
N TYR A 168 -27.44 11.32 15.87
CA TYR A 168 -26.50 10.21 15.63
C TYR A 168 -27.15 8.88 15.23
N SER A 169 -28.48 8.82 15.07
CA SER A 169 -29.22 7.57 14.83
C SER A 169 -28.70 6.74 13.64
N ASN A 170 -28.26 7.39 12.57
CA ASN A 170 -27.71 6.68 11.40
C ASN A 170 -26.35 6.04 11.70
N LEU A 171 -25.51 6.72 12.50
CA LEU A 171 -24.21 6.21 12.94
C LEU A 171 -24.38 5.07 13.93
N GLU A 172 -25.36 5.17 14.83
CA GLU A 172 -25.72 4.09 15.76
C GLU A 172 -26.17 2.84 14.99
N VAL A 173 -27.09 2.97 14.03
CA VAL A 173 -27.56 1.84 13.20
C VAL A 173 -26.40 1.23 12.42
N PHE A 174 -25.55 2.06 11.82
CA PHE A 174 -24.35 1.60 11.11
C PHE A 174 -23.41 0.81 12.04
N TYR A 175 -23.13 1.33 13.23
CA TYR A 175 -22.31 0.61 14.21
C TYR A 175 -22.94 -0.73 14.59
N GLN A 176 -24.26 -0.80 14.83
CA GLN A 176 -24.90 -2.07 15.18
C GLN A 176 -24.82 -3.12 14.05
N ASP A 177 -24.85 -2.69 12.78
CA ASP A 177 -24.70 -3.57 11.61
C ASP A 177 -23.26 -4.07 11.44
N LYS A 178 -22.28 -3.20 11.66
CA LYS A 178 -20.86 -3.45 11.37
C LYS A 178 -20.00 -3.81 12.56
N LYS A 179 -20.53 -3.74 13.79
CA LYS A 179 -19.75 -4.06 14.98
C LYS A 179 -19.24 -5.50 14.92
N GLY A 180 -17.93 -5.65 15.09
CA GLY A 180 -17.33 -6.97 15.27
C GLY A 180 -17.61 -7.49 16.66
N THR A 181 -18.17 -8.70 16.78
CA THR A 181 -18.15 -9.41 18.06
C THR A 181 -16.73 -9.92 18.28
N LEU A 182 -15.88 -9.13 18.95
CA LEU A 182 -14.61 -9.62 19.46
C LEU A 182 -14.92 -10.70 20.50
N ASN A 183 -14.80 -11.97 20.11
CA ASN A 183 -14.88 -13.09 21.06
C ASN A 183 -13.71 -12.97 22.04
N SER A 184 -13.98 -12.41 23.21
CA SER A 184 -13.12 -12.55 24.38
C SER A 184 -13.08 -14.03 24.77
N THR A 185 -11.88 -14.59 24.84
CA THR A 185 -11.59 -16.00 25.10
C THR A 185 -12.09 -16.48 26.47
N THR A 186 -13.07 -17.39 26.50
CA THR A 186 -13.07 -18.62 27.34
C THR A 186 -14.35 -19.43 27.12
N SER A 187 -14.31 -20.47 26.30
CA SER A 187 -15.01 -21.75 26.53
C SER A 187 -14.78 -22.75 25.39
N ILE A 188 -14.64 -23.99 25.81
CA ILE A 188 -14.30 -25.21 25.07
C ILE A 188 -15.30 -25.44 23.89
N PRO A 189 -14.86 -25.75 22.66
CA PRO A 189 -15.78 -26.14 21.59
C PRO A 189 -16.17 -27.61 21.74
N GLN A 190 -17.45 -27.86 22.06
CA GLN A 190 -18.06 -29.17 21.87
C GLN A 190 -18.44 -29.37 20.39
N GLN A 191 -18.06 -30.54 19.92
CA GLN A 191 -18.23 -31.14 18.60
C GLN A 191 -19.64 -30.99 18.01
N ILE A 192 -19.73 -30.54 16.75
CA ILE A 192 -20.77 -30.98 15.81
C ILE A 192 -20.14 -31.19 14.42
N THR A 193 -20.43 -32.37 13.86
CA THR A 193 -19.88 -33.00 12.65
C THR A 193 -20.31 -32.36 11.32
N PRO A 194 -19.51 -32.49 10.23
CA PRO A 194 -19.80 -31.94 8.91
C PRO A 194 -20.46 -32.95 7.97
N ASN A 195 -21.31 -32.47 7.05
CA ASN A 195 -21.71 -33.22 5.85
C ASN A 195 -21.68 -32.34 4.59
N SER A 196 -21.08 -32.94 3.56
CA SER A 196 -21.22 -32.74 2.10
C SER A 196 -20.51 -31.58 1.35
N SER A 197 -19.50 -32.03 0.58
CA SER A 197 -19.23 -31.83 -0.86
C SER A 197 -18.55 -30.56 -1.39
N SER A 198 -17.22 -30.67 -1.50
CA SER A 198 -16.35 -30.42 -2.68
C SER A 198 -16.81 -29.51 -3.83
N SER A 199 -16.07 -28.42 -4.05
CA SER A 199 -15.52 -28.07 -5.39
C SER A 199 -14.32 -27.10 -5.28
N THR A 200 -13.21 -27.50 -5.91
CA THR A 200 -12.01 -26.78 -6.44
C THR A 200 -11.41 -25.54 -5.74
N PRO A 201 -10.06 -25.45 -5.60
CA PRO A 201 -9.38 -24.36 -4.90
C PRO A 201 -9.24 -23.10 -5.78
N SER A 202 -9.78 -21.98 -5.32
CA SER A 202 -9.51 -20.66 -5.88
C SER A 202 -8.28 -20.06 -5.21
N GLN A 203 -7.40 -19.46 -6.03
CA GLN A 203 -6.18 -18.75 -5.62
C GLN A 203 -6.50 -17.69 -4.55
N GLU A 204 -5.60 -17.53 -3.58
CA GLU A 204 -5.71 -16.54 -2.51
C GLU A 204 -5.64 -15.13 -3.11
N ILE A 205 -6.81 -14.48 -3.23
CA ILE A 205 -6.97 -13.11 -3.70
C ILE A 205 -6.70 -12.18 -2.51
N LEU A 206 -5.68 -11.32 -2.63
CA LEU A 206 -5.42 -10.24 -1.68
C LEU A 206 -6.62 -9.26 -1.66
N PRO A 207 -7.10 -8.79 -0.50
CA PRO A 207 -8.24 -7.88 -0.43
C PRO A 207 -7.90 -6.50 -1.02
N GLU A 208 -8.56 -6.15 -2.13
CA GLU A 208 -8.39 -4.94 -2.92
C GLU A 208 -8.94 -3.69 -2.19
N MET A 209 -8.10 -2.69 -1.91
CA MET A 209 -8.57 -1.35 -1.54
C MET A 209 -9.16 -0.65 -2.78
N LYS A 210 -10.40 -0.97 -3.16
CA LYS A 210 -11.15 -0.22 -4.20
C LYS A 210 -11.55 1.16 -3.73
N ILE A 211 -10.57 2.04 -3.55
CA ILE A 211 -10.76 3.46 -3.30
C ILE A 211 -11.81 3.98 -4.27
N THR A 212 -12.94 4.46 -3.75
CA THR A 212 -13.97 5.15 -4.53
C THR A 212 -13.40 6.49 -4.99
N HIS A 213 -12.60 6.36 -6.05
CA HIS A 213 -11.77 7.27 -6.82
C HIS A 213 -10.67 8.09 -6.09
N PRO A 214 -9.42 8.08 -6.61
CA PRO A 214 -9.07 7.62 -7.94
C PRO A 214 -8.63 6.16 -8.00
N ALA A 215 -9.33 5.40 -8.85
CA ALA A 215 -8.73 4.23 -9.47
C ALA A 215 -7.33 4.62 -9.97
N GLY A 216 -6.35 3.75 -9.72
CA GLY A 216 -4.96 4.02 -10.06
C GLY A 216 -4.23 4.91 -9.05
N CYS A 217 -4.49 4.79 -7.74
CA CYS A 217 -3.65 5.42 -6.73
C CYS A 217 -2.16 5.02 -6.91
N PHE A 218 -1.93 3.72 -7.17
CA PHE A 218 -0.62 3.18 -7.49
C PHE A 218 -0.12 3.72 -8.84
N SER A 219 -0.97 3.82 -9.87
CA SER A 219 -0.63 4.44 -11.16
C SER A 219 -0.19 5.90 -11.02
N GLN A 220 -0.91 6.67 -10.21
CA GLN A 220 -0.56 8.06 -9.90
C GLN A 220 0.73 8.14 -9.12
N PHE A 221 0.94 7.25 -8.15
CA PHE A 221 2.19 7.14 -7.40
C PHE A 221 3.38 6.85 -8.33
N MET A 222 3.25 5.87 -9.23
CA MET A 222 4.26 5.54 -10.24
C MET A 222 4.53 6.69 -11.21
N LYS A 223 3.48 7.37 -11.69
CA LYS A 223 3.62 8.57 -12.55
C LYS A 223 4.29 9.72 -11.80
N PHE A 224 3.97 9.89 -10.52
CA PHE A 224 4.43 11.01 -9.70
C PHE A 224 5.92 10.88 -9.34
N PHE A 225 6.39 9.67 -9.00
CA PHE A 225 7.81 9.44 -8.70
C PHE A 225 8.64 9.07 -9.94
N GLY A 226 8.02 8.53 -10.98
CA GLY A 226 8.73 8.02 -12.15
C GLY A 226 9.76 6.95 -11.77
N GLU A 227 10.94 7.01 -12.37
CA GLU A 227 12.06 6.11 -12.05
C GLU A 227 12.49 6.18 -10.57
N LYS A 228 12.25 7.31 -9.89
CA LYS A 228 12.60 7.47 -8.46
C LYS A 228 11.77 6.58 -7.54
N VAL A 229 10.71 5.94 -8.03
CA VAL A 229 9.99 4.93 -7.25
C VAL A 229 10.91 3.79 -6.80
N PHE A 230 11.94 3.46 -7.59
CA PHE A 230 12.92 2.43 -7.23
C PHE A 230 13.83 2.86 -6.09
N ILE A 231 13.97 4.16 -5.82
CA ILE A 231 14.64 4.64 -4.62
C ILE A 231 13.77 4.38 -3.39
N LEU A 232 12.48 4.70 -3.45
CA LEU A 232 11.53 4.39 -2.37
C LEU A 232 11.42 2.87 -2.12
N TRP A 233 11.39 2.09 -3.20
CA TRP A 233 11.38 0.63 -3.15
C TRP A 233 12.58 0.05 -2.40
N LYS A 234 13.80 0.53 -2.69
CA LYS A 234 15.00 0.10 -1.97
C LYS A 234 14.89 0.37 -0.47
N PHE A 235 14.41 1.55 -0.06
CA PHE A 235 14.24 1.86 1.36
C PHE A 235 13.08 1.09 2.01
N ALA A 236 12.01 0.81 1.28
CA ALA A 236 10.93 -0.04 1.75
C ALA A 236 11.44 -1.47 2.01
N LEU A 237 12.23 -2.04 1.08
CA LEU A 237 12.88 -3.34 1.29
C LEU A 237 13.87 -3.32 2.44
N LEU A 238 14.60 -2.22 2.64
CA LEU A 238 15.48 -2.04 3.81
C LEU A 238 14.71 -1.69 5.10
N GLN A 239 13.38 -1.75 5.06
CA GLN A 239 12.47 -1.43 6.17
C GLN A 239 12.84 -0.12 6.89
N GLN A 240 13.22 0.91 6.13
CA GLN A 240 13.58 2.22 6.70
C GLN A 240 12.34 2.98 7.18
N ARG A 241 12.54 3.93 8.09
CA ARG A 241 11.49 4.86 8.54
C ARG A 241 11.28 5.95 7.49
N ILE A 242 10.21 5.85 6.71
CA ILE A 242 9.89 6.77 5.61
C ILE A 242 8.74 7.69 6.04
N LEU A 243 8.99 9.00 6.05
CA LEU A 243 7.99 10.01 6.38
C LEU A 243 7.68 10.91 5.18
N PHE A 244 6.44 10.86 4.70
CA PHE A 244 5.93 11.76 3.68
C PHE A 244 5.38 13.04 4.30
N PHE A 245 5.88 14.18 3.87
CA PHE A 245 5.31 15.48 4.21
C PHE A 245 4.47 16.03 3.07
N SER A 246 3.29 16.56 3.43
CA SER A 246 2.48 17.38 2.53
C SER A 246 1.56 18.27 3.35
N PRO A 247 1.36 19.55 2.97
CA PRO A 247 0.20 20.28 3.48
C PRO A 247 -1.10 19.56 3.06
N PRO A 248 -2.23 19.81 3.75
CA PRO A 248 -3.55 19.30 3.33
C PRO A 248 -3.85 19.64 1.86
N PRO A 249 -4.53 18.77 1.09
CA PRO A 249 -5.23 17.55 1.52
C PRO A 249 -4.30 16.35 1.76
N ILE A 250 -4.53 15.63 2.87
CA ILE A 250 -3.66 14.54 3.32
C ILE A 250 -4.15 13.17 2.87
N GLY A 251 -5.43 13.01 2.55
CA GLY A 251 -6.01 11.72 2.19
C GLY A 251 -5.30 11.05 1.01
N VAL A 252 -4.95 11.83 -0.01
CA VAL A 252 -4.19 11.36 -1.18
C VAL A 252 -2.78 10.88 -0.79
N VAL A 253 -2.18 11.47 0.23
CA VAL A 253 -0.85 11.08 0.71
C VAL A 253 -0.92 9.82 1.56
N CYS A 254 -2.03 9.57 2.27
CA CYS A 254 -2.28 8.28 2.92
C CYS A 254 -2.24 7.13 1.90
N TYR A 255 -2.74 7.34 0.67
CA TYR A 255 -2.60 6.35 -0.39
C TYR A 255 -1.16 6.18 -0.87
N ARG A 256 -0.35 7.24 -0.88
CA ARG A 256 1.10 7.11 -1.18
C ARG A 256 1.81 6.27 -0.13
N VAL A 257 1.44 6.40 1.14
CA VAL A 257 1.95 5.57 2.23
C VAL A 257 1.59 4.10 2.00
N TYR A 258 0.34 3.81 1.65
CA TYR A 258 -0.09 2.46 1.29
C TYR A 258 0.71 1.90 0.09
N CYS A 259 0.78 2.62 -1.04
CA CYS A 259 1.55 2.18 -2.20
C CYS A 259 3.03 1.94 -1.86
N ALA A 260 3.64 2.80 -1.03
CA ALA A 260 5.01 2.65 -0.60
C ALA A 260 5.23 1.39 0.27
N CYS A 261 4.26 1.00 1.10
CA CYS A 261 4.30 -0.28 1.82
C CYS A 261 4.30 -1.46 0.84
N CYS A 262 3.42 -1.41 -0.16
CA CYS A 262 3.34 -2.47 -1.18
C CYS A 262 4.63 -2.66 -1.99
N LEU A 263 5.48 -1.64 -2.11
CA LEU A 263 6.79 -1.78 -2.78
C LEU A 263 7.67 -2.83 -2.09
N GLY A 264 7.62 -2.92 -0.76
CA GLY A 264 8.47 -3.81 0.05
C GLY A 264 7.90 -5.23 0.24
N ASN A 265 6.70 -5.52 -0.26
CA ASN A 265 6.01 -6.79 0.00
C ASN A 265 6.72 -7.98 -0.65
N HIS A 266 6.76 -9.11 0.04
CA HIS A 266 7.31 -10.37 -0.45
C HIS A 266 6.68 -11.55 0.29
N ASP A 267 6.71 -12.75 -0.32
CA ASP A 267 6.06 -13.97 0.19
C ASP A 267 7.07 -14.96 0.80
N ILE A 268 8.32 -14.54 0.97
CA ILE A 268 9.36 -15.38 1.55
C ILE A 268 9.17 -15.50 3.07
N GLY A 269 8.60 -16.63 3.49
CA GLY A 269 8.37 -16.94 4.89
C GLY A 269 9.64 -16.94 5.74
N GLY A 270 9.55 -16.40 6.96
CA GLY A 270 10.66 -16.35 7.91
C GLY A 270 11.66 -15.21 7.69
N LEU A 271 11.47 -14.38 6.66
CA LEU A 271 12.24 -13.15 6.46
C LEU A 271 11.38 -11.93 6.78
N GLY A 272 11.89 -11.05 7.64
CA GLY A 272 11.27 -9.76 7.94
C GLY A 272 9.83 -9.84 8.49
N HIS A 273 9.17 -8.69 8.44
CA HIS A 273 7.78 -8.52 8.84
C HIS A 273 7.03 -7.73 7.75
N GLU A 274 5.75 -8.03 7.57
CA GLU A 274 4.88 -7.26 6.67
C GLU A 274 4.86 -5.79 7.09
N MET A 275 5.18 -4.88 6.15
CA MET A 275 5.15 -3.45 6.39
C MET A 275 3.71 -2.96 6.39
N LYS A 276 3.18 -2.65 7.58
CA LYS A 276 1.84 -2.09 7.72
C LYS A 276 1.89 -0.56 7.66
N PRO A 277 0.96 0.10 6.96
CA PRO A 277 0.94 1.54 6.86
C PRO A 277 0.62 2.19 8.23
N HIS A 278 1.45 3.13 8.66
CA HIS A 278 1.12 3.98 9.83
C HIS A 278 0.15 5.11 9.46
N PHE A 279 0.05 5.40 8.16
CA PHE A 279 -0.74 6.50 7.59
C PHE A 279 -0.43 7.83 8.28
N TYR A 280 -1.44 8.62 8.64
CA TYR A 280 -1.23 9.95 9.20
C TYR A 280 -0.70 9.90 10.64
N VAL A 281 0.36 10.68 10.85
CA VAL A 281 0.99 10.93 12.16
C VAL A 281 1.16 12.42 12.41
N ASN A 282 1.12 12.82 13.68
CA ASN A 282 1.28 14.20 14.14
C ASN A 282 2.25 14.29 15.32
N VAL A 283 2.45 15.47 15.88
CA VAL A 283 3.34 15.69 17.04
C VAL A 283 3.01 14.85 18.27
N ALA A 284 1.76 14.40 18.44
CA ALA A 284 1.39 13.52 19.55
C ALA A 284 1.95 12.09 19.38
N ASP A 285 2.33 11.71 18.16
CA ASP A 285 2.89 10.39 17.86
C ASP A 285 4.41 10.32 17.99
N ILE A 286 5.09 11.41 18.39
CA ILE A 286 6.57 11.46 18.41
C ILE A 286 7.17 10.33 19.26
N GLU A 287 6.65 10.12 20.48
CA GLU A 287 7.17 9.09 21.38
C GLU A 287 7.02 7.68 20.78
N THR A 288 5.89 7.42 20.13
CA THR A 288 5.65 6.17 19.41
C THR A 288 6.65 6.01 18.27
N LEU A 289 6.82 7.03 17.42
CA LEU A 289 7.71 6.99 16.26
C LEU A 289 9.18 6.81 16.63
N GLU A 290 9.62 7.31 17.79
CA GLU A 290 10.98 7.08 18.31
C GLU A 290 11.26 5.61 18.64
N SER A 291 10.22 4.88 19.04
CA SER A 291 10.32 3.45 19.40
C SER A 291 10.21 2.50 18.20
N GLU A 292 9.68 2.97 17.09
CA GLU A 292 9.47 2.15 15.89
C GLU A 292 10.77 1.93 15.14
N VAL A 293 11.09 0.65 14.88
CA VAL A 293 12.27 0.26 14.09
C VAL A 293 12.06 0.57 12.61
N SER A 294 10.82 0.46 12.14
CA SER A 294 10.43 0.63 10.75
C SER A 294 9.01 1.16 10.67
N TYR A 295 8.77 2.14 9.80
CA TYR A 295 7.42 2.59 9.49
C TYR A 295 7.37 3.34 8.16
N ILE A 296 6.18 3.40 7.57
CA ILE A 296 5.88 4.36 6.49
C ILE A 296 4.65 5.16 6.92
N ALA A 297 4.80 6.48 6.98
CA ALA A 297 3.79 7.41 7.49
C ALA A 297 3.74 8.71 6.68
N CYS A 298 2.69 9.50 6.87
CA CYS A 298 2.59 10.85 6.34
C CYS A 298 2.21 11.87 7.41
N THR A 299 2.57 13.14 7.21
CA THR A 299 2.24 14.23 8.12
C THR A 299 2.01 15.54 7.38
N THR A 300 1.21 16.41 7.99
CA THR A 300 1.01 17.81 7.57
C THR A 300 1.92 18.78 8.32
N GLU A 301 2.68 18.30 9.30
CA GLU A 301 3.39 19.15 10.25
C GLU A 301 4.85 19.32 9.86
N LYS A 302 5.20 20.53 9.42
CA LYS A 302 6.55 20.86 8.94
C LYS A 302 7.63 20.73 10.02
N ILE A 303 7.24 20.68 11.30
CA ILE A 303 8.16 20.48 12.43
C ILE A 303 8.93 19.16 12.34
N PHE A 304 8.39 18.15 11.65
CA PHE A 304 9.13 16.91 11.44
C PHE A 304 10.40 17.13 10.59
N GLU A 305 10.42 18.08 9.65
CA GLU A 305 11.61 18.34 8.81
C GLU A 305 12.89 18.64 9.60
N VAL A 306 12.77 19.20 10.81
CA VAL A 306 13.91 19.49 11.69
C VAL A 306 14.19 18.39 12.71
N LYS A 307 13.24 17.47 12.93
CA LYS A 307 13.39 16.34 13.86
C LYS A 307 13.92 15.10 13.13
N THR A 308 15.14 15.20 12.62
CA THR A 308 15.77 14.17 11.78
C THR A 308 16.06 12.85 12.50
N SER A 309 15.89 12.77 13.83
CA SER A 309 15.98 11.52 14.59
C SER A 309 14.77 10.60 14.39
N LEU A 310 13.64 11.14 13.96
CA LEU A 310 12.37 10.42 13.89
C LEU A 310 12.23 9.55 12.65
N TYR A 311 12.94 9.86 11.57
CA TYR A 311 12.86 9.15 10.30
C TYR A 311 14.24 9.01 9.65
N ASP A 312 14.36 8.03 8.76
CA ASP A 312 15.57 7.83 7.96
C ASP A 312 15.44 8.55 6.62
N ILE A 313 14.22 8.58 6.06
CA ILE A 313 13.89 9.19 4.77
C ILE A 313 12.73 10.19 4.94
N TYR A 314 12.97 11.44 4.55
CA TYR A 314 11.94 12.47 4.43
C TYR A 314 11.54 12.66 2.97
N VAL A 315 10.25 12.60 2.67
CA VAL A 315 9.75 12.83 1.32
C VAL A 315 8.91 14.10 1.30
N ASP A 316 9.40 15.14 0.61
CA ASP A 316 8.69 16.39 0.40
C ASP A 316 8.37 16.52 -1.10
N ASN A 317 7.10 16.36 -1.46
CA ASN A 317 6.67 16.25 -2.86
C ASN A 317 7.39 15.08 -3.57
N GLN A 318 8.23 15.35 -4.58
CA GLN A 318 9.05 14.34 -5.29
C GLN A 318 10.51 14.30 -4.81
N VAL A 319 10.84 15.06 -3.77
CA VAL A 319 12.19 15.18 -3.23
C VAL A 319 12.32 14.18 -2.08
N ILE A 320 13.09 13.13 -2.31
CA ILE A 320 13.45 12.12 -1.32
C ILE A 320 14.76 12.57 -0.67
N ARG A 321 14.76 12.76 0.65
CA ARG A 321 15.91 13.25 1.42
C ARG A 321 16.30 12.25 2.51
N PRO A 322 17.48 11.64 2.45
CA PRO A 322 17.98 10.81 3.52
C PRO A 322 18.54 11.67 4.66
N CYS A 323 18.32 11.24 5.91
CA CYS A 323 18.90 11.86 7.11
C CYS A 323 20.39 11.53 7.28
N SER A 324 20.80 10.31 6.90
CA SER A 324 22.16 9.82 7.09
C SER A 324 22.99 9.89 5.80
N PRO A 325 24.30 10.23 5.87
CA PRO A 325 25.21 10.13 4.73
C PRO A 325 25.29 8.73 4.11
N MET A 326 25.17 7.66 4.91
CA MET A 326 25.25 6.27 4.41
C MET A 326 24.12 5.95 3.43
N LEU A 327 22.94 6.52 3.66
CA LEU A 327 21.76 6.34 2.80
C LEU A 327 21.84 7.17 1.50
N ARG A 328 22.80 8.10 1.37
CA ARG A 328 22.95 8.93 0.16
C ARG A 328 23.41 8.11 -1.04
N ASP A 329 24.17 7.04 -0.83
CA ASP A 329 24.62 6.18 -1.92
C ASP A 329 23.45 5.40 -2.55
N LEU A 330 22.39 5.17 -1.78
CA LEU A 330 21.14 4.52 -2.22
C LEU A 330 20.19 5.45 -3.00
N MET A 331 20.52 6.75 -3.11
CA MET A 331 19.71 7.76 -3.81
C MET A 331 19.81 7.68 -5.34
N LYS A 332 20.68 6.84 -5.89
CA LYS A 332 20.91 6.77 -7.33
C LYS A 332 19.95 5.77 -7.97
N VAL A 333 19.29 6.22 -9.03
CA VAL A 333 18.55 5.35 -9.95
C VAL A 333 19.58 4.60 -10.80
N SER A 334 19.63 3.28 -10.67
CA SER A 334 20.55 2.43 -11.43
C SER A 334 20.09 2.22 -12.87
N VAL A 335 20.94 1.66 -13.74
CA VAL A 335 20.51 1.30 -15.10
C VAL A 335 19.42 0.22 -15.05
N ALA A 336 19.57 -0.74 -14.14
CA ALA A 336 18.57 -1.77 -13.91
C ALA A 336 17.22 -1.20 -13.44
N ASP A 337 17.20 -0.12 -12.65
CA ASP A 337 15.96 0.55 -12.25
C ASP A 337 15.23 1.19 -13.43
N LYS A 338 15.97 1.82 -14.36
CA LYS A 338 15.40 2.38 -15.58
C LYS A 338 14.81 1.31 -16.48
N ASP A 339 15.51 0.19 -16.63
CA ASP A 339 15.02 -0.95 -17.41
C ASP A 339 13.77 -1.57 -16.78
N LYS A 340 13.74 -1.71 -15.45
CA LYS A 340 12.55 -2.15 -14.71
C LYS A 340 11.38 -1.20 -14.94
N PHE A 341 11.59 0.11 -14.82
CA PHE A 341 10.55 1.12 -15.06
C PHE A 341 10.02 1.08 -16.50
N ALA A 342 10.91 0.95 -17.50
CA ALA A 342 10.54 0.86 -18.90
C ALA A 342 9.72 -0.41 -19.20
N LYS A 343 10.14 -1.58 -18.67
CA LYS A 343 9.40 -2.85 -18.79
C LYS A 343 7.99 -2.73 -18.21
N LEU A 344 7.89 -2.15 -17.02
CA LEU A 344 6.63 -1.96 -16.32
C LEU A 344 5.67 -1.03 -17.08
N ASN A 345 6.18 0.06 -17.65
CA ASN A 345 5.39 0.94 -18.52
C ASN A 345 4.95 0.24 -19.83
N ASN A 346 5.78 -0.60 -20.41
CA ASN A 346 5.42 -1.38 -21.59
C ASN A 346 4.32 -2.40 -21.27
N GLN A 347 4.40 -3.09 -20.13
CA GLN A 347 3.35 -4.01 -19.65
C GLN A 347 2.04 -3.27 -19.42
N ARG A 348 2.07 -2.10 -18.76
CA ARG A 348 0.88 -1.26 -18.57
C ARG A 348 0.24 -0.87 -19.90
N SER A 349 1.06 -0.44 -20.87
CA SER A 349 0.59 -0.02 -22.19
C SER A 349 -0.02 -1.18 -22.97
N ALA A 350 0.53 -2.39 -22.84
CA ALA A 350 -0.01 -3.60 -23.46
C ALA A 350 -1.36 -4.03 -22.85
N LEU A 351 -1.51 -3.94 -21.52
CA LEU A 351 -2.81 -4.21 -20.87
C LEU A 351 -3.87 -3.20 -21.30
N GLN A 352 -3.49 -1.92 -21.44
CA GLN A 352 -4.39 -0.87 -21.90
C GLN A 352 -4.89 -1.04 -23.33
N TYR A 353 -4.10 -1.68 -24.19
CA TYR A 353 -4.51 -1.99 -25.55
C TYR A 353 -5.42 -3.22 -25.65
N ASN A 354 -5.31 -4.18 -24.72
CA ASN A 354 -6.03 -5.46 -24.77
C ASN A 354 -7.42 -5.43 -24.11
N TYR A 355 -7.68 -4.46 -23.22
CA TYR A 355 -8.93 -4.35 -22.45
C TYR A 355 -9.64 -3.03 -22.79
N GLU A 356 -10.41 -3.00 -23.87
CA GLU A 356 -11.19 -1.82 -24.26
C GLU A 356 -12.49 -1.61 -23.44
N ASP A 357 -12.88 -2.50 -22.52
CA ASP A 357 -14.24 -2.41 -21.92
C ASP A 357 -14.41 -2.90 -20.47
N GLN A 358 -13.34 -3.31 -19.77
CA GLN A 358 -13.38 -3.60 -18.32
C GLN A 358 -12.12 -3.03 -17.68
N GLY A 359 -12.30 -2.17 -16.66
CA GLY A 359 -11.22 -1.41 -16.04
C GLY A 359 -9.99 -2.27 -15.73
N ILE A 360 -8.82 -1.82 -16.18
CA ILE A 360 -7.54 -2.48 -15.92
C ILE A 360 -7.23 -2.34 -14.44
N ASP A 361 -6.99 -3.46 -13.77
CA ASP A 361 -6.42 -3.44 -12.43
C ASP A 361 -4.92 -3.14 -12.51
N GLU A 362 -4.59 -1.85 -12.73
CA GLU A 362 -3.20 -1.39 -12.73
C GLU A 362 -2.56 -1.59 -11.35
N GLU A 363 -3.35 -1.66 -10.27
CA GLU A 363 -2.84 -1.90 -8.92
C GLU A 363 -2.29 -3.32 -8.78
N GLU A 364 -3.05 -4.34 -9.21
CA GLU A 364 -2.60 -5.74 -9.26
C GLU A 364 -1.33 -5.90 -10.10
N LEU A 365 -1.23 -5.20 -11.25
CA LEU A 365 -0.01 -5.21 -12.06
C LEU A 365 1.20 -4.73 -11.26
N PHE A 366 1.09 -3.59 -10.58
CA PHE A 366 2.22 -3.01 -9.86
C PHE A 366 2.58 -3.80 -8.62
N THR A 367 1.60 -4.22 -7.81
CA THR A 367 1.84 -5.03 -6.62
C THR A 367 2.49 -6.35 -6.98
N THR A 368 1.97 -7.06 -7.99
CA THR A 368 2.55 -8.31 -8.49
C THR A 368 3.97 -8.11 -8.98
N PHE A 369 4.24 -7.06 -9.75
CA PHE A 369 5.58 -6.75 -10.24
C PHE A 369 6.59 -6.60 -9.09
N PHE A 370 6.27 -5.80 -8.07
CA PHE A 370 7.18 -5.59 -6.94
C PHE A 370 7.33 -6.85 -6.09
N THR A 371 6.24 -7.57 -5.82
CA THR A 371 6.29 -8.84 -5.07
C THR A 371 7.16 -9.88 -5.79
N GLU A 372 6.98 -10.08 -7.10
CA GLU A 372 7.82 -11.00 -7.89
C GLU A 372 9.30 -10.57 -7.91
N GLN A 373 9.55 -9.28 -8.04
CA GLN A 373 10.88 -8.70 -8.02
C GLN A 373 11.57 -8.91 -6.66
N ASN A 374 10.84 -8.75 -5.56
CA ASN A 374 11.33 -8.94 -4.20
C ASN A 374 11.57 -10.42 -3.90
N ASN A 375 10.61 -11.29 -4.25
CA ASN A 375 10.73 -12.74 -4.12
C ASN A 375 11.96 -13.25 -4.87
N ARG A 376 12.21 -12.76 -6.09
CA ARG A 376 13.39 -13.15 -6.86
C ARG A 376 14.71 -12.77 -6.17
N ILE A 377 14.78 -11.57 -5.57
CA ILE A 377 15.96 -11.12 -4.82
C ILE A 377 16.20 -12.07 -3.65
N PHE A 378 15.21 -12.24 -2.79
CA PHE A 378 15.36 -13.04 -1.57
C PHE A 378 15.59 -14.53 -1.87
N GLN A 379 14.92 -15.11 -2.87
CA GLN A 379 15.18 -16.49 -3.30
C GLN A 379 16.62 -16.67 -3.74
N THR A 380 17.14 -15.78 -4.60
CA THR A 380 18.52 -15.83 -5.06
C THR A 380 19.51 -15.69 -3.90
N LEU A 381 19.23 -14.79 -2.95
CA LEU A 381 20.07 -14.58 -1.77
C LEU A 381 20.09 -15.82 -0.86
N LEU A 382 18.93 -16.43 -0.62
CA LEU A 382 18.81 -17.65 0.19
C LEU A 382 19.48 -18.84 -0.48
N GLU A 383 19.31 -19.02 -1.78
CA GLU A 383 20.00 -20.05 -2.57
C GLU A 383 21.52 -19.87 -2.50
N ALA A 384 22.02 -18.65 -2.64
CA ALA A 384 23.44 -18.34 -2.49
C ALA A 384 23.92 -18.62 -1.06
N SER A 385 23.14 -18.31 -0.01
CA SER A 385 23.54 -18.62 1.37
C SER A 385 23.65 -20.13 1.65
N CYS A 386 22.90 -20.94 0.90
CA CYS A 386 22.93 -22.40 0.96
C CYS A 386 24.02 -23.01 0.08
N SER A 387 24.67 -22.23 -0.78
CA SER A 387 25.74 -22.72 -1.65
C SER A 387 27.01 -23.02 -0.86
N GLN A 388 27.91 -23.81 -1.46
CA GLN A 388 29.15 -24.21 -0.81
C GLN A 388 30.12 -23.03 -0.59
N ASP A 389 30.11 -22.07 -1.50
CA ASP A 389 30.99 -20.90 -1.50
C ASP A 389 30.36 -19.66 -0.84
N ARG A 390 29.03 -19.60 -0.71
CA ARG A 390 28.26 -18.47 -0.18
C ARG A 390 28.57 -17.15 -0.87
N GLN A 391 28.86 -17.20 -2.17
CA GLN A 391 29.31 -16.04 -2.93
C GLN A 391 28.20 -15.44 -3.79
N LEU A 392 28.09 -14.11 -3.76
CA LEU A 392 27.28 -13.34 -4.70
C LEU A 392 28.16 -12.79 -5.82
N THR A 393 27.84 -13.18 -7.05
CA THR A 393 28.53 -12.74 -8.27
C THR A 393 27.72 -11.66 -8.99
N SER A 394 28.33 -11.00 -9.98
CA SER A 394 27.61 -10.10 -10.89
C SER A 394 26.49 -10.79 -11.66
N GLU A 395 26.58 -12.11 -11.88
CA GLU A 395 25.52 -12.89 -12.53
C GLU A 395 24.32 -13.06 -11.59
N HIS A 396 24.55 -13.36 -10.30
CA HIS A 396 23.49 -13.38 -9.30
C HIS A 396 22.77 -12.02 -9.23
N MET A 397 23.52 -10.91 -9.23
CA MET A 397 22.92 -9.56 -9.21
C MET A 397 22.05 -9.28 -10.45
N LYS A 398 22.50 -9.66 -11.65
CA LYS A 398 21.70 -9.52 -12.88
C LYS A 398 20.45 -10.40 -12.85
N ASN A 399 20.55 -11.63 -12.35
CA ASN A 399 19.41 -12.53 -12.21
C ASN A 399 18.37 -11.96 -11.25
N MET A 400 18.82 -11.31 -10.17
CA MET A 400 17.97 -10.54 -9.26
C MET A 400 17.38 -9.28 -9.88
N GLY A 401 17.72 -8.88 -11.11
CA GLY A 401 17.25 -7.62 -11.70
C GLY A 401 17.90 -6.37 -11.10
N LEU A 402 19.09 -6.52 -10.52
CA LEU A 402 19.91 -5.46 -9.93
C LEU A 402 21.10 -5.11 -10.83
N ASP A 403 21.56 -3.87 -10.75
CA ASP A 403 22.79 -3.41 -11.38
C ASP A 403 24.01 -3.83 -10.52
N PRO A 404 24.96 -4.63 -11.05
CA PRO A 404 26.10 -5.11 -10.26
C PRO A 404 26.99 -4.02 -9.64
N TYR A 405 26.97 -2.81 -10.22
CA TYR A 405 27.77 -1.68 -9.74
C TYR A 405 26.90 -0.65 -9.02
N GLY A 406 25.76 -0.29 -9.61
CA GLY A 406 24.86 0.74 -9.09
C GLY A 406 24.07 0.31 -7.85
N ASP A 407 23.76 -0.98 -7.73
CA ASP A 407 22.94 -1.52 -6.64
C ASP A 407 23.76 -2.32 -5.62
N ARG A 408 25.10 -2.26 -5.70
CA ARG A 408 25.99 -3.00 -4.79
C ARG A 408 25.79 -2.60 -3.34
N THR A 409 25.76 -1.30 -3.04
CA THR A 409 25.53 -0.80 -1.67
C THR A 409 24.15 -1.24 -1.16
N PHE A 410 23.11 -1.15 -2.00
CA PHE A 410 21.78 -1.62 -1.65
C PHE A 410 21.78 -3.10 -1.26
N LEU A 411 22.43 -3.94 -2.06
CA LEU A 411 22.49 -5.38 -1.79
C LEU A 411 23.28 -5.70 -0.51
N MET A 412 24.34 -4.96 -0.22
CA MET A 412 25.11 -5.12 1.03
C MET A 412 24.25 -4.79 2.26
N GLU A 413 23.59 -3.65 2.25
CA GLU A 413 22.69 -3.22 3.33
C GLU A 413 21.53 -4.21 3.49
N LEU A 414 20.98 -4.74 2.38
CA LEU A 414 19.89 -5.70 2.42
C LEU A 414 20.32 -7.03 3.05
N VAL A 415 21.49 -7.53 2.68
CA VAL A 415 22.06 -8.77 3.24
C VAL A 415 22.33 -8.61 4.74
N GLU A 416 22.88 -7.47 5.16
CA GLU A 416 23.13 -7.15 6.57
C GLU A 416 21.83 -7.04 7.36
N HIS A 417 20.85 -6.27 6.85
CA HIS A 417 19.56 -6.05 7.52
C HIS A 417 18.78 -7.34 7.76
N TYR A 418 18.74 -8.23 6.77
CA TYR A 418 18.05 -9.52 6.87
C TYR A 418 18.92 -10.65 7.47
N GLY A 419 20.18 -10.37 7.83
CA GLY A 419 21.09 -11.35 8.43
C GLY A 419 21.39 -12.54 7.53
N ILE A 420 21.46 -12.34 6.21
CA ILE A 420 21.72 -13.39 5.24
C ILE A 420 23.23 -13.62 5.13
N ASP A 421 23.70 -14.85 5.32
CA ASP A 421 25.14 -15.15 5.31
C ASP A 421 25.66 -15.38 3.89
N VAL A 422 26.08 -14.29 3.22
CA VAL A 422 26.66 -14.30 1.88
C VAL A 422 27.76 -13.24 1.74
N MET A 423 28.78 -13.52 0.92
CA MET A 423 29.87 -12.60 0.61
C MET A 423 29.76 -12.09 -0.83
N LEU A 424 29.68 -10.76 -1.00
CA LEU A 424 29.70 -10.14 -2.33
C LEU A 424 31.11 -10.14 -2.92
N MET A 425 31.29 -10.84 -4.03
CA MET A 425 32.54 -10.82 -4.79
C MET A 425 32.78 -9.42 -5.35
N VAL A 426 34.01 -8.94 -5.22
CA VAL A 426 34.47 -7.75 -5.95
C VAL A 426 35.00 -8.28 -7.28
N ASP A 427 34.25 -8.05 -8.36
CA ASP A 427 34.80 -8.25 -9.70
C ASP A 427 35.90 -7.21 -9.89
N ASN A 428 37.13 -7.60 -9.60
CA ASN A 428 38.30 -6.76 -9.79
C ASN A 428 38.50 -6.58 -11.31
N PRO A 429 38.45 -5.38 -11.88
CA PRO A 429 38.58 -5.19 -13.33
C PRO A 429 40.01 -5.39 -13.86
N CYS A 430 40.83 -6.21 -13.21
CA CYS A 430 42.25 -6.36 -13.53
C CYS A 430 42.63 -7.83 -13.70
N CYS A 431 42.36 -8.36 -14.90
CA CYS A 431 43.26 -9.30 -15.57
C CYS A 431 43.12 -9.09 -17.09
N PRO A 432 44.01 -8.32 -17.74
CA PRO A 432 44.12 -8.38 -19.18
C PRO A 432 44.60 -9.80 -19.57
N LYS A 433 43.87 -10.44 -20.49
CA LYS A 433 44.41 -11.62 -21.20
C LYS A 433 45.43 -11.20 -22.24
#